data_AF-A0A8J3N5V0-F1
#
_entry.id   AF-A0A8J3N5V0-F1
#
_cell.length_a   1.000
_cell.length_b   1.000
_cell.length_c   1.000
_cell.angle_alpha   90.00
_cell.angle_beta   90.00
_cell.angle_gamma   90.00
#
_symmetry.space_group_name_H-M   'P 1'
#
loop_
_entity.id
_entity.type
_entity.pdbx_description
1 polymer ?
#
loop_
_entity_poly.entity_id
_entity_poly.type
_entity_poly.pdbx_seq_one_letter_code
_entity_poly.pdbx_strand_id
1 'polypeptide(L)'
;MYRFKGFDSAECGDSMSALEAIVNAWMEGEHPRIRHVCQSMRGEHILLTFVYEDTKQLEQRVSSHAQTGVTGGYQRFFDEDLSDDRPTSPRIPATPPPMH
;
A
#
# COMPACT_ATOMS: atom_id res chain seq x y z
N MET A 1 12.49 1.91 -3.63
CA MET A 1 13.40 1.80 -2.47
C MET A 1 12.69 2.39 -1.26
N TYR A 2 12.89 1.86 -0.05
CA TYR A 2 12.26 2.45 1.15
C TYR A 2 12.93 3.77 1.52
N ARG A 3 12.12 4.77 1.84
CA ARG A 3 12.54 6.11 2.26
C ARG A 3 12.00 6.41 3.66
N PHE A 4 12.62 7.38 4.30
CA PHE A 4 12.28 7.84 5.65
C PHE A 4 12.06 9.35 5.65
N LYS A 5 11.03 9.83 6.36
CA LYS A 5 10.81 11.25 6.62
C LYS A 5 10.30 11.46 8.04
N GLY A 6 10.82 12.48 8.72
CA GLY A 6 10.40 12.88 10.07
C GLY A 6 9.79 14.28 10.07
N PHE A 7 8.89 14.53 11.01
CA PHE A 7 8.30 15.83 11.30
C PHE A 7 8.29 16.05 12.81
N ASP A 8 8.77 17.20 13.26
CA ASP A 8 8.85 17.57 14.67
C ASP A 8 7.90 18.75 14.96
N SER A 9 7.08 18.63 16.02
CA SER A 9 6.21 19.72 16.43
C SER A 9 7.00 20.96 16.89
N ALA A 10 8.25 20.80 17.34
CA ALA A 10 9.11 21.92 17.72
C ALA A 10 9.38 22.88 16.54
N GLU A 11 9.49 22.34 15.32
CA GLU A 11 9.65 23.12 14.09
C GLU A 11 8.36 23.85 13.68
N CYS A 12 7.24 23.45 14.27
CA CYS A 12 5.90 23.95 14.01
C CYS A 12 5.42 24.92 15.10
N GLY A 13 6.32 25.42 15.95
CA GLY A 13 5.99 26.29 17.08
C GLY A 13 5.08 25.61 18.11
N ASP A 14 5.22 24.29 18.28
CA ASP A 14 4.40 23.44 19.15
C ASP A 14 2.90 23.45 18.84
N SER A 15 2.53 23.97 17.65
CA SER A 15 1.17 23.95 17.17
C SER A 15 0.88 22.64 16.44
N MET A 16 -0.02 21.83 17.00
CA MET A 16 -0.46 20.58 16.38
C MET A 16 -1.10 20.81 15.00
N SER A 17 -1.83 21.90 14.82
CA SER A 17 -2.45 22.24 13.52
C SER A 17 -1.41 22.63 12.47
N ALA A 18 -0.31 23.26 12.87
CA ALA A 18 0.80 23.58 11.96
C ALA A 18 1.55 22.31 11.54
N LEU A 19 1.80 21.39 12.49
CA LEU A 19 2.38 20.08 12.20
C LEU A 19 1.52 19.30 11.22
N GLU A 20 0.21 19.22 11.47
CA GLU A 20 -0.74 18.55 10.59
C GLU A 20 -0.75 19.18 9.19
N ALA A 21 -0.77 20.51 9.08
CA ALA A 21 -0.77 21.20 7.80
C ALA A 21 0.49 20.87 6.97
N ILE A 22 1.67 20.82 7.60
CA ILE A 22 2.93 20.48 6.92
C ILE A 22 2.95 19.02 6.48
N VAL A 23 2.48 18.09 7.33
CA VAL A 23 2.37 16.68 6.97
C VAL A 23 1.41 16.50 5.79
N ASN A 24 0.24 17.14 5.83
CA ASN A 24 -0.75 17.06 4.75
C ASN A 24 -0.22 17.65 3.44
N ALA A 25 0.42 18.82 3.48
CA ALA A 25 1.03 19.42 2.30
C ALA A 25 2.10 18.51 1.68
N TRP A 26 2.88 17.81 2.50
CA TRP A 26 3.81 16.80 2.00
C TRP A 26 3.12 15.59 1.38
N MET A 27 2.10 15.05 2.04
CA MET A 27 1.35 13.89 1.55
C MET A 27 0.66 14.18 0.20
N GLU A 28 0.13 15.40 0.04
CA GLU A 28 -0.46 15.87 -1.21
C GLU A 28 0.59 16.13 -2.30
N GLY A 29 1.75 16.69 -1.95
CA GLY A 29 2.79 17.02 -2.93
C GLY A 29 3.57 15.82 -3.45
N GLU A 30 3.87 14.84 -2.58
CA GLU A 30 4.70 13.68 -2.94
C GLU A 30 3.88 12.41 -3.20
N HIS A 31 2.60 12.36 -2.79
CA HIS A 31 1.77 11.16 -2.83
C HIS A 31 2.50 9.88 -2.36
N PRO A 32 3.20 9.91 -1.21
CA PRO A 32 4.05 8.81 -0.78
C PRO A 32 3.19 7.59 -0.43
N ARG A 33 3.63 6.39 -0.83
CA ARG A 33 2.99 5.15 -0.37
C ARG A 33 3.50 4.80 1.01
N ILE A 34 2.77 5.20 2.04
CA ILE A 34 3.14 4.96 3.44
C ILE A 34 3.13 3.46 3.75
N ARG A 35 4.17 3.01 4.45
CA ARG A 35 4.37 1.61 4.87
C ARG A 35 4.34 1.48 6.39
N HIS A 36 4.90 2.46 7.08
CA HIS A 36 4.91 2.53 8.52
C HIS A 36 4.84 3.98 8.98
N VAL A 37 4.14 4.21 10.09
CA VAL A 37 4.13 5.49 10.81
C VAL A 37 4.44 5.19 12.26
N CYS A 38 5.35 5.96 12.84
CA CYS A 38 5.61 5.93 14.27
C CYS A 38 5.53 7.33 14.83
N GLN A 39 4.84 7.47 15.97
CA GLN A 39 4.81 8.66 16.78
C GLN A 39 5.64 8.42 18.02
N SER A 40 6.48 9.38 18.37
CA SER A 40 7.21 9.40 19.64
C SER A 40 7.13 10.78 20.27
N MET A 41 7.38 10.85 21.58
CA MET A 41 7.44 12.09 22.33
C MET A 41 8.89 12.38 22.72
N ARG A 42 9.32 13.65 22.56
CA ARG A 42 10.61 14.15 23.03
C ARG A 42 10.38 15.39 23.89
N GLY A 43 10.22 15.19 25.20
CA GLY A 43 9.70 16.24 26.08
C GLY A 43 8.26 16.56 25.71
N GLU A 44 7.96 17.84 25.49
CA GLU A 44 6.63 18.32 25.08
C GLU A 44 6.41 18.22 23.55
N HIS A 45 7.42 17.81 22.79
CA HIS A 45 7.37 17.78 21.34
C HIS A 45 6.95 16.41 20.80
N ILE A 46 6.08 16.41 19.78
CA ILE A 46 5.66 15.23 19.04
C ILE A 46 6.58 15.05 17.84
N LEU A 47 7.16 13.87 17.70
CA LEU A 47 7.92 13.47 16.53
C LEU A 47 7.17 12.40 15.75
N LEU A 48 6.76 12.73 14.53
CA LEU A 48 6.14 11.82 13.57
C LEU A 48 7.19 11.31 12.60
N THR A 49 7.25 10.01 12.39
CA THR A 49 8.21 9.37 11.49
C THR A 49 7.50 8.42 10.53
N PHE A 50 7.82 8.56 9.25
CA PHE A 50 7.19 7.85 8.16
C PHE A 50 8.24 7.02 7.41
N VAL A 51 7.95 5.73 7.22
CA VAL A 51 8.63 4.89 6.24
C VAL A 51 7.70 4.74 5.05
N TYR A 52 8.19 5.06 3.85
CA TYR A 52 7.37 5.11 2.64
C TYR A 52 8.11 4.60 1.40
N GLU A 53 7.34 4.22 0.39
CA GLU A 53 7.84 3.93 -0.95
C GLU A 53 7.60 5.13 -1.86
N ASP A 54 8.59 5.45 -2.69
CA ASP A 54 8.48 6.46 -3.74
C ASP A 54 7.60 5.92 -4.88
N THR A 55 6.41 6.50 -5.03
CA THR A 55 5.38 6.10 -6.01
C THR A 55 5.89 6.24 -7.44
N LYS A 56 6.76 7.22 -7.72
CA LYS A 56 7.36 7.39 -9.05
C LYS A 56 8.24 6.19 -9.44
N GLN A 57 8.92 5.58 -8.48
CA GLN A 57 9.70 4.36 -8.74
C GLN A 57 8.82 3.13 -8.89
N LEU A 58 7.66 3.09 -8.24
CA LEU A 58 6.71 1.99 -8.38
C LEU A 58 6.06 2.01 -9.77
N GLU A 59 5.61 3.18 -10.23
CA GLU A 59 5.05 3.36 -11.57
C GLU A 59 6.04 2.99 -12.68
N GLN A 60 7.32 3.34 -12.55
CA GLN A 60 8.37 2.94 -13.51
C GLN A 60 8.56 1.43 -13.60
N ARG A 61 8.44 0.69 -12.49
CA ARG A 61 8.53 -0.78 -12.50
C ARG A 61 7.29 -1.42 -13.13
N VAL A 62 6.11 -0.86 -12.89
CA VAL A 62 4.87 -1.36 -13.49
C VAL A 62 4.87 -1.11 -15.00
N SER A 63 5.31 0.08 -15.42
CA SER A 63 5.38 0.44 -16.85
C SER A 63 6.48 -0.32 -17.60
N SER A 64 7.63 -0.60 -17.00
CA SER A 64 8.63 -1.48 -17.62
C SER A 64 8.14 -2.93 -17.72
N HIS A 65 7.38 -3.42 -16.74
CA HIS A 65 6.77 -4.76 -16.81
C HIS A 65 5.67 -4.84 -17.88
N ALA A 66 4.89 -3.78 -18.05
CA ALA A 66 3.87 -3.67 -19.10
C ALA A 66 4.49 -3.60 -20.51
N GLN A 67 5.68 -3.01 -20.66
CA GLN A 67 6.41 -2.96 -21.94
C GLN A 67 7.03 -4.31 -22.33
N THR A 68 7.39 -5.17 -21.38
CA THR A 68 7.80 -6.56 -21.67
C THR A 68 6.64 -7.51 -22.02
N GLY A 69 5.38 -7.06 -21.90
CA GLY A 69 4.20 -7.80 -22.36
C GLY A 69 3.88 -7.65 -23.84
N VAL A 70 4.64 -6.83 -24.58
CA VAL A 70 4.40 -6.53 -26.01
C VAL A 70 5.47 -7.15 -26.90
N THR A 71 5.80 -8.43 -26.71
CA THR A 71 6.28 -9.31 -27.80
C THR A 71 6.37 -10.76 -27.34
N GLY A 72 5.40 -11.57 -27.77
CA GLY A 72 5.63 -12.99 -28.03
C GLY A 72 4.88 -13.97 -27.13
N GLY A 73 3.63 -14.28 -27.48
CA GLY A 73 2.96 -15.49 -26.99
C GLY A 73 1.47 -15.32 -26.79
N TYR A 74 0.68 -15.64 -27.80
CA TYR A 74 -0.77 -15.77 -27.72
C TYR A 74 -1.20 -16.68 -26.56
N GLN A 75 -2.05 -16.20 -25.66
CA GLN A 75 -3.09 -17.03 -25.06
C GLN A 75 -4.41 -16.29 -25.20
N ARG A 76 -5.05 -16.52 -26.35
CA ARG A 76 -6.49 -16.28 -26.52
C ARG A 76 -7.20 -17.21 -25.56
N PHE A 77 -8.12 -16.70 -24.73
CA PHE A 77 -9.54 -17.09 -24.68
C PHE A 77 -10.26 -16.05 -23.79
N PHE A 78 -10.93 -15.09 -24.45
CA PHE A 78 -12.16 -14.40 -23.98
C PHE A 78 -13.23 -15.46 -23.69
N ASP A 79 -14.31 -15.28 -22.92
CA ASP A 79 -14.82 -14.36 -21.88
C ASP A 79 -16.20 -14.98 -21.51
N GLU A 80 -16.80 -14.51 -20.42
CA GLU A 80 -18.24 -14.54 -20.16
C GLU A 80 -18.92 -15.86 -19.76
N ASP A 81 -19.19 -16.02 -18.45
CA ASP A 81 -20.57 -16.31 -18.02
C ASP A 81 -20.86 -15.65 -16.67
N LEU A 82 -21.92 -14.86 -16.68
CA LEU A 82 -22.57 -14.19 -15.56
C LEU A 82 -23.04 -15.21 -14.51
N SER A 83 -22.72 -15.01 -13.24
CA SER A 83 -23.61 -15.41 -12.13
C SER A 83 -23.24 -14.70 -10.83
N ASP A 84 -24.09 -13.73 -10.52
CA ASP A 84 -24.46 -13.28 -9.18
C ASP A 84 -24.65 -14.48 -8.22
N ASP A 85 -23.92 -14.54 -7.10
CA ASP A 85 -24.45 -14.99 -5.79
C ASP A 85 -23.38 -14.78 -4.69
N ARG A 86 -23.72 -13.96 -3.70
CA ARG A 86 -23.08 -13.87 -2.39
C ARG A 86 -24.11 -14.39 -1.39
N PRO A 87 -23.73 -14.73 -0.15
CA PRO A 87 -22.80 -15.73 0.39
C PRO A 87 -23.57 -16.85 1.15
N THR A 88 -22.94 -17.99 1.48
CA THR A 88 -23.01 -18.71 2.79
C THR A 88 -22.83 -20.25 2.71
N SER A 89 -21.74 -20.73 3.32
CA SER A 89 -21.72 -21.86 4.27
C SER A 89 -21.85 -23.32 3.73
N PRO A 90 -21.65 -24.39 4.55
CA PRO A 90 -20.48 -25.27 4.45
C PRO A 90 -20.86 -26.77 4.40
N ARG A 91 -20.31 -27.57 3.47
CA ARG A 91 -20.45 -29.05 3.59
C ARG A 91 -19.24 -29.79 3.03
N ILE A 92 -18.49 -30.37 3.95
CA ILE A 92 -17.66 -31.56 3.70
C ILE A 92 -18.61 -32.73 3.41
N PRO A 93 -18.29 -33.61 2.44
CA PRO A 93 -18.59 -35.03 2.59
C PRO A 93 -17.30 -35.84 2.70
N ALA A 94 -17.27 -36.72 3.69
CA ALA A 94 -16.18 -37.61 4.04
C ALA A 94 -15.93 -38.70 3.00
N THR A 95 -14.66 -38.97 2.70
CA THR A 95 -14.21 -40.27 2.17
C THR A 95 -12.89 -40.65 2.84
N PRO A 96 -12.81 -41.78 3.57
CA PRO A 96 -11.53 -42.30 4.05
C PRO A 96 -10.81 -43.07 2.93
N PRO A 97 -9.47 -43.06 2.88
CA PRO A 97 -8.73 -43.87 1.92
C PRO A 97 -8.68 -45.35 2.35
N PRO A 98 -8.62 -46.30 1.38
CA PRO A 98 -8.56 -47.73 1.68
C PRO A 98 -7.17 -48.11 2.20
N MET A 99 -7.13 -48.76 3.36
CA MET A 99 -5.93 -49.45 3.86
C MET A 99 -5.93 -50.86 3.30
N HIS A 100 -4.85 -51.25 2.63
CA HIS A 100 -4.60 -52.58 2.09
C HIS A 100 -3.51 -53.28 2.90
#